data_AF-A0A2H9P9Q7-F1
#
_entry.id   AF-A0A2H9P9Q7-F1
#
_cell.length_a   1.000
_cell.length_b   1.000
_cell.length_c   1.000
_cell.angle_alpha   90.00
_cell.angle_beta   90.00
_cell.angle_gamma   90.00
#
_symmetry.space_group_name_H-M   'P 1'
#
loop_
_entity.id
_entity.type
_entity.pdbx_description
1 polymer ?
#
loop_
_entity_poly.entity_id
_entity_poly.type
_entity_poly.pdbx_seq_one_letter_code
_entity_poly.pdbx_strand_id
1 'polypeptide(L)' 'FEPRRNLLRLSIPYQLGMKILPFIYRKGEVLKREFLDGKIILDVKIDTEVAQSLKEYIVKE' A
#
# COMPACT_ATOMS: atom_id res chain seq x y z
N PHE A 1 -3.50 12.75 -20.09
CA PHE A 1 -3.90 12.60 -18.68
C PHE A 1 -2.63 12.38 -17.88
N GLU A 2 -2.21 13.34 -17.04
CA GLU A 2 -1.15 13.07 -16.08
C GLU A 2 -1.65 11.99 -15.11
N PRO A 3 -0.94 10.87 -14.96
CA PRO A 3 -1.31 9.88 -13.97
C PRO A 3 -1.27 10.55 -12.60
N ARG A 4 -2.45 10.81 -12.01
CA ARG A 4 -2.56 11.39 -10.67
C ARG A 4 -2.05 10.34 -9.70
N ARG A 5 -0.76 10.46 -9.34
CA ARG A 5 -0.12 9.69 -8.28
C ARG A 5 -0.66 10.19 -6.95
N ASN A 6 -1.33 9.32 -6.22
CA ASN A 6 -1.82 9.62 -4.87
C ASN A 6 -0.81 9.16 -3.82
N LEU A 7 -0.76 9.93 -2.74
CA LEU A 7 -0.15 9.51 -1.49
C LEU A 7 -1.18 8.72 -0.69
N LEU A 8 -0.87 7.47 -0.41
CA LEU A 8 -1.71 6.54 0.34
C LEU A 8 -0.98 6.11 1.60
N ARG A 9 -1.63 6.26 2.75
CA ARG A 9 -1.14 5.71 4.02
C ARG A 9 -1.90 4.42 4.34
N LEU A 10 -1.17 3.32 4.41
CA LEU A 10 -1.71 2.00 4.75
C LEU A 10 -1.33 1.65 6.18
N SER A 11 -2.27 1.11 6.94
CA SER A 11 -2.03 0.46 8.23
C SER A 11 -2.68 -0.91 8.19
N ILE A 12 -1.87 -1.95 8.07
CA ILE A 12 -2.36 -3.32 7.85
C ILE A 12 -1.60 -4.31 8.74
N PRO A 13 -2.21 -5.46 9.11
CA PRO A 13 -1.51 -6.50 9.87
C PRO A 13 -0.23 -6.95 9.17
N TYR A 14 0.81 -7.29 9.93
CA TYR A 14 2.11 -7.69 9.40
C TYR A 14 2.01 -8.82 8.37
N GLN A 15 1.18 -9.83 8.63
CA GLN A 15 1.00 -10.96 7.71
C GLN A 15 0.42 -10.53 6.35
N LEU A 16 -0.59 -9.67 6.35
CA LEU A 16 -1.17 -9.13 5.11
C LEU A 16 -0.17 -8.20 4.42
N GLY A 17 0.53 -7.37 5.20
CA GLY A 17 1.59 -6.50 4.73
C GLY A 17 2.66 -7.25 3.95
N MET A 18 3.15 -8.37 4.47
CA MET A 18 4.14 -9.22 3.80
C MET A 18 3.67 -9.74 2.44
N LYS A 19 2.36 -10.03 2.29
CA LYS A 19 1.78 -10.47 1.01
C LYS A 19 1.72 -9.32 -0.01
N ILE A 20 1.34 -8.11 0.41
CA ILE A 20 1.09 -6.99 -0.50
C ILE A 20 2.31 -6.09 -0.75
N LEU A 21 3.30 -6.10 0.14
CA LEU A 21 4.56 -5.35 0.03
C LEU A 21 5.24 -5.52 -1.34
N PRO A 22 5.44 -6.74 -1.88
CA PRO A 22 6.05 -6.94 -3.20
C PRO A 22 5.27 -6.27 -4.33
N PHE A 23 3.93 -6.29 -4.26
CA PHE A 23 3.07 -5.63 -5.23
C PHE A 23 3.23 -4.12 -5.17
N ILE A 24 3.25 -3.56 -3.95
CA ILE A 24 3.44 -2.12 -3.72
C ILE A 24 4.81 -1.67 -4.26
N TYR A 25 5.89 -2.40 -3.98
CA TYR A 25 7.23 -2.08 -4.51
C TYR A 25 7.31 -2.18 -6.04
N ARG A 26 6.48 -3.02 -6.67
CA ARG A 26 6.46 -3.18 -8.12
C ARG A 26 5.63 -2.11 -8.83
N LYS A 27 4.58 -1.60 -8.19
CA LYS A 27 3.58 -0.73 -8.81
C LYS A 27 3.59 0.71 -8.29
N GLY A 28 4.29 0.97 -7.20
CA GLY A 28 4.39 2.29 -6.59
C GLY A 28 5.74 2.51 -5.92
N GLU A 29 5.83 3.59 -5.16
CA GLU A 29 7.02 4.01 -4.45
C GLU A 29 6.72 4.06 -2.95
N VAL A 30 7.49 3.30 -2.15
CA VAL A 30 7.36 3.31 -0.68
C VAL A 30 8.22 4.44 -0.14
N LEU A 31 7.58 5.45 0.44
CA LEU A 31 8.25 6.62 1.01
C LEU A 31 8.63 6.39 2.47
N LYS A 32 7.75 5.73 3.23
CA LYS A 32 7.97 5.42 4.65
C LYS A 32 7.47 4.02 4.97
N ARG A 33 8.20 3.33 5.84
CA ARG A 33 7.82 2.01 6.38
C ARG A 33 8.10 1.97 7.87
N GLU A 34 7.06 1.72 8.67
CA GLU A 34 7.15 1.57 10.11
C GLU A 34 6.47 0.27 10.54
N PHE A 35 7.02 -0.36 11.58
CA PHE A 35 6.42 -1.54 12.22
C PHE A 35 6.01 -1.14 13.62
N LEU A 36 4.71 -1.26 13.92
CA LEU A 36 4.15 -0.84 15.19
C LEU A 36 3.00 -1.80 15.55
N ASP A 37 3.04 -2.35 16.77
CA ASP A 37 1.97 -3.20 17.34
C ASP A 37 1.49 -4.33 16.40
N GLY A 38 2.43 -5.05 15.78
CA GLY A 38 2.11 -6.15 14.86
C GLY A 38 1.48 -5.72 13.53
N LYS A 39 1.45 -4.42 13.25
CA LYS A 39 1.03 -3.83 11.97
C LYS A 39 2.23 -3.24 11.25
N ILE A 40 2.10 -3.17 9.93
CA ILE A 40 2.97 -2.37 9.09
C ILE A 40 2.23 -1.11 8.69
N ILE A 41 2.90 0.02 8.87
CA ILE A 41 2.43 1.33 8.41
C ILE A 41 3.30 1.70 7.21
N LEU A 42 2.67 1.95 6.06
CA LEU A 42 3.33 2.28 4.81
C LEU A 42 2.79 3.60 4.29
N ASP A 43 3.68 4.55 3.98
CA ASP A 43 3.36 5.70 3.15
C ASP A 43 3.82 5.38 1.73
N VAL A 44 2.86 5.33 0.81
CA VAL A 44 3.07 4.86 -0.56
C VAL A 44 2.60 5.92 -1.54
N LYS A 45 3.43 6.22 -2.54
CA LYS A 45 3.02 7.02 -3.70
C LYS A 45 2.72 6.07 -4.86
N ILE A 46 1.45 6.01 -5.28
CA ILE A 46 0.99 5.06 -6.29
C ILE A 46 -0.14 5.65 -7.14
N ASP A 47 -0.33 5.13 -8.35
CA ASP A 47 -1.42 5.55 -9.23
C ASP A 47 -2.80 5.28 -8.62
N THR A 48 -3.74 6.19 -8.89
CA THR A 48 -5.10 6.14 -8.34
C THR A 48 -5.81 4.81 -8.61
N GLU A 49 -5.71 4.30 -9.84
CA GLU A 49 -6.34 3.03 -10.25
C GLU A 49 -5.75 1.85 -9.46
N VAL A 50 -4.43 1.84 -9.25
CA VAL A 50 -3.77 0.78 -8.49
C VAL A 50 -4.11 0.88 -7.00
N ALA A 51 -4.22 2.09 -6.45
CA ALA A 51 -4.65 2.31 -5.07
C ALA A 51 -6.07 1.77 -4.82
N GLN A 52 -6.99 1.97 -5.79
CA GLN A 52 -8.35 1.40 -5.71
C GLN A 52 -8.31 -0.13 -5.70
N SER A 53 -7.59 -0.76 -6.64
CA SER A 53 -7.45 -2.22 -6.67
C SER A 53 -6.83 -2.79 -5.39
N LEU A 54 -5.82 -2.09 -4.83
CA LEU A 54 -5.18 -2.50 -3.58
C LEU A 54 -6.15 -2.42 -2.39
N LYS A 55 -6.98 -1.37 -2.34
CA LYS A 55 -8.01 -1.21 -1.33
C LYS A 55 -9.06 -2.33 -1.41
N GLU A 56 -9.50 -2.68 -2.61
CA GLU A 56 -10.45 -3.79 -2.81
C GLU A 56 -9.86 -5.15 -2.39
N TYR A 57 -8.58 -5.38 -2.64
CA TYR A 57 -7.89 -6.59 -2.19
C TYR A 57 -7.84 -6.66 -0.65
N ILE A 58 -7.48 -5.57 0.02
CA ILE A 58 -7.37 -5.51 1.49
C ILE A 58 -8.73 -5.67 2.17
N VAL A 59 -9.82 -5.17 1.59
CA VAL A 59 -11.18 -5.25 2.19
C VAL A 59 -11.77 -6.67 2.09
N LYS A 60 -11.30 -7.49 1.14
CA LYS A 60 -11.81 -8.86 0.93
C LYS A 60 -11.15 -9.92 1.81
N GLU A 61 -10.01 -9.62 2.45
CA GLU A 61 -9.33 -10.49 3.44
C GLU A 61 -9.68 -10.09 4.87
#